data_AF-A0A7Y2CQG4-F1
#
_entry.id   AF-A0A7Y2CQG4-F1
#
_cell.length_a   1.000
_cell.length_b   1.000
_cell.length_c   1.000
_cell.angle_alpha   90.00
_cell.angle_beta   90.00
_cell.angle_gamma   90.00
#
_symmetry.space_group_name_H-M   'P 1'
#
loop_
_entity.id
_entity.type
_entity.pdbx_description
1 polymer ?
#
loop_
_entity_poly.entity_id
_entity_poly.type
_entity_poly.pdbx_seq_one_letter_code
_entity_poly.pdbx_strand_id
1 'polypeptide(L)'
;MLLVWNFVSWSLRSDAIHPLAPARYMGQFWTIDYSGDPFELFGAPHIVVMVVVALISIALVVRGRRIDTERHAAIRRTLAALLVLNEVLWHVWAATEDVYTIQEMLPLHLCSVMVWLSAYALVRPNQHLYELMYFLGVAGSVQALLTPDAGIFGFPHFRFLQTMISHGLVFIVGIYVVAVEGYRPTRQSVVRVFLGLNLYALAVGLLNAAIGSNYLYVNGRPPTPSVIDLMPAWPWYLLYLEVIALGLLALLYLPFAGRKSPAVEQAGEPTASTAVVND
;
A
#
# COMPACT_ATOMS: atom_id res chain seq x y z
N MET A 1 -18.81 18.04 -13.11
CA MET A 1 -19.15 18.60 -14.42
C MET A 1 -17.85 18.89 -15.14
N LEU A 2 -17.77 18.44 -16.38
CA LEU A 2 -16.62 18.30 -17.30
C LEU A 2 -15.66 19.51 -17.45
N LEU A 3 -14.43 19.18 -17.90
CA LEU A 3 -13.40 20.00 -18.61
C LEU A 3 -12.42 20.82 -17.76
N VAL A 4 -11.13 20.45 -17.81
CA VAL A 4 -10.10 21.15 -18.61
C VAL A 4 -9.04 20.13 -19.04
N TRP A 5 -8.97 19.90 -20.35
CA TRP A 5 -7.84 19.31 -21.06
C TRP A 5 -6.81 20.40 -21.36
N ASN A 6 -5.51 20.07 -21.35
CA ASN A 6 -4.57 20.70 -22.26
C ASN A 6 -3.58 19.67 -22.80
N PHE A 7 -3.82 19.35 -24.07
CA PHE A 7 -2.92 18.67 -24.98
C PHE A 7 -1.65 19.51 -25.19
N VAL A 8 -0.49 18.87 -25.09
CA VAL A 8 0.68 19.28 -25.87
C VAL A 8 0.74 18.35 -27.06
N SER A 9 0.44 18.90 -28.23
CA SER A 9 0.61 18.25 -29.52
C SER A 9 2.09 17.99 -29.80
N TRP A 10 2.47 16.74 -30.04
CA TRP A 10 3.67 16.42 -30.80
C TRP A 10 3.27 15.72 -32.10
N SER A 11 3.68 16.33 -33.21
CA SER A 11 3.42 15.89 -34.57
C SER A 11 4.31 14.72 -34.95
N LEU A 12 3.68 13.59 -35.28
CA LEU A 12 4.00 12.62 -36.32
C LEU A 12 5.47 12.15 -36.44
N ARG A 13 5.69 10.91 -36.00
CA ARG A 13 6.42 9.92 -36.81
C ARG A 13 5.53 8.68 -36.93
N SER A 14 4.81 8.58 -38.04
CA SER A 14 4.04 7.41 -38.42
C SER A 14 4.99 6.34 -38.95
N ASP A 15 5.64 5.60 -38.05
CA ASP A 15 6.35 4.39 -38.43
C ASP A 15 5.45 3.18 -38.10
N ALA A 16 5.29 2.34 -39.11
CA ALA A 16 4.32 1.25 -39.16
C ALA A 16 4.37 0.33 -37.93
N ILE A 17 3.18 -0.13 -37.51
CA ILE A 17 3.02 -1.20 -36.50
C ILE A 17 3.57 -2.50 -37.11
N HIS A 18 4.87 -2.71 -36.96
CA HIS A 18 5.49 -4.00 -37.16
C HIS A 18 5.37 -4.82 -35.86
N PRO A 19 4.97 -6.09 -35.91
CA PRO A 19 5.05 -6.95 -34.74
C PRO A 19 6.51 -7.04 -34.28
N LEU A 20 6.81 -6.53 -33.09
CA LEU A 20 8.17 -6.51 -32.54
C LEU A 20 8.66 -7.93 -32.24
N ALA A 21 9.96 -8.18 -32.42
CA ALA A 21 10.57 -9.46 -32.08
C ALA A 21 10.45 -9.75 -30.56
N PRO A 22 10.31 -11.01 -30.10
CA PRO A 22 10.13 -11.36 -28.69
C PRO A 22 11.21 -10.82 -27.73
N ALA A 23 12.46 -10.72 -28.19
CA ALA A 23 13.55 -10.13 -27.41
C ALA A 23 13.38 -8.62 -27.15
N ARG A 24 12.70 -7.90 -28.04
CA ARG A 24 12.36 -6.47 -27.85
C ARG A 24 11.15 -6.28 -26.93
N TYR A 25 10.23 -7.24 -26.89
CA TYR A 25 9.10 -7.23 -25.95
C TYR A 25 9.54 -7.35 -24.49
N MET A 26 10.54 -8.20 -24.19
CA MET A 26 11.12 -8.26 -22.84
C MET A 26 11.82 -6.94 -22.47
N GLY A 27 12.44 -6.26 -23.45
CA GLY A 27 12.97 -4.91 -23.27
C GLY A 27 11.88 -3.93 -22.86
N GLN A 28 10.77 -3.87 -23.61
CA GLN A 28 9.65 -2.95 -23.35
C GLN A 28 8.79 -3.30 -22.13
N PHE A 29 8.94 -4.51 -21.58
CA PHE A 29 8.33 -4.85 -20.29
C PHE A 29 9.09 -4.23 -19.12
N TRP A 30 10.42 -4.12 -19.23
CA TRP A 30 11.30 -3.80 -18.11
C TRP A 30 11.97 -2.43 -18.23
N THR A 31 12.18 -1.87 -19.40
CA THR A 31 13.04 -0.67 -19.53
C THR A 31 12.34 0.63 -19.13
N ILE A 32 13.11 1.58 -18.59
CA ILE A 32 12.64 2.95 -18.36
C ILE A 32 12.29 3.69 -19.66
N ASP A 33 12.98 3.36 -20.77
CA ASP A 33 12.72 3.88 -22.12
C ASP A 33 11.50 3.20 -22.76
N TYR A 34 10.37 3.36 -22.09
CA TYR A 34 9.12 2.73 -22.46
C TYR A 34 8.45 3.45 -23.64
N SER A 35 8.21 2.73 -24.72
CA SER A 35 7.57 3.22 -25.94
C SER A 35 6.14 2.70 -26.14
N GLY A 36 5.57 2.06 -25.10
CA GLY A 36 4.18 1.59 -25.14
C GLY A 36 3.18 2.66 -24.70
N ASP A 37 1.92 2.25 -24.57
CA ASP A 37 0.84 3.18 -24.20
C ASP A 37 0.99 3.62 -22.74
N PRO A 38 0.81 4.92 -22.44
CA PRO A 38 0.87 5.41 -21.07
C PRO A 38 -0.25 4.82 -20.20
N PHE A 39 -0.08 4.89 -18.88
CA PHE A 39 -1.13 4.43 -17.98
C PHE A 39 -2.42 5.25 -18.18
N GLU A 40 -3.51 4.54 -18.44
CA GLU A 40 -4.85 5.12 -18.53
C GLU A 40 -5.64 4.90 -17.22
N LEU A 41 -5.95 6.01 -16.54
CA LEU A 41 -6.76 5.98 -15.33
C LEU A 41 -8.17 5.46 -15.63
N PHE A 42 -8.54 4.35 -14.98
CA PHE A 42 -9.78 3.61 -15.23
C PHE A 42 -9.91 3.04 -16.66
N GLY A 43 -8.79 2.89 -17.38
CA GLY A 43 -8.73 2.06 -18.57
C GLY A 43 -8.98 0.58 -18.27
N ALA A 44 -9.21 -0.23 -19.30
CA ALA A 44 -9.53 -1.65 -19.14
C ALA A 44 -8.50 -2.42 -18.27
N PRO A 45 -7.17 -2.26 -18.45
CA PRO A 45 -6.19 -2.95 -17.59
C PRO A 45 -6.29 -2.56 -16.11
N HIS A 46 -6.55 -1.27 -15.83
CA HIS A 46 -6.71 -0.78 -14.47
C HIS A 46 -7.93 -1.39 -13.79
N ILE A 47 -9.08 -1.37 -14.47
CA ILE A 47 -10.33 -1.95 -13.95
C ILE A 47 -10.18 -3.46 -13.70
N VAL A 48 -9.55 -4.19 -14.63
CA VAL A 48 -9.31 -5.63 -14.46
C VAL A 48 -8.51 -5.92 -13.19
N VAL A 49 -7.43 -5.18 -12.94
CA VAL A 49 -6.65 -5.32 -11.71
C VAL A 49 -7.49 -5.04 -10.47
N MET A 50 -8.25 -3.94 -10.47
CA MET A 50 -9.12 -3.59 -9.33
C MET A 50 -10.14 -4.70 -9.03
N VAL A 51 -10.75 -5.27 -10.07
CA VAL A 51 -11.67 -6.41 -9.95
C VAL A 51 -10.94 -7.64 -9.39
N VAL A 52 -9.74 -7.95 -9.87
CA VAL A 52 -8.94 -9.09 -9.37
C VAL A 52 -8.61 -8.91 -7.88
N VAL A 53 -8.15 -7.74 -7.46
CA VAL A 53 -7.86 -7.43 -6.04
C VAL A 53 -9.12 -7.58 -5.19
N ALA A 54 -10.27 -7.09 -5.66
CA ALA A 54 -11.54 -7.24 -4.97
C ALA A 54 -11.96 -8.72 -4.86
N LEU A 55 -11.87 -9.50 -5.94
CA LEU A 55 -12.22 -10.91 -5.95
C LEU A 55 -11.33 -11.75 -5.03
N ILE A 56 -10.01 -11.50 -5.01
CA ILE A 56 -9.08 -12.16 -4.09
C ILE A 56 -9.46 -11.83 -2.65
N SER A 57 -9.72 -10.55 -2.36
CA SER A 57 -10.14 -10.11 -1.02
C SER A 57 -11.43 -10.79 -0.58
N ILE A 58 -12.46 -10.83 -1.43
CA ILE A 58 -13.74 -11.51 -1.15
C ILE A 58 -13.51 -13.00 -0.93
N ALA A 59 -12.72 -13.67 -1.77
CA ALA A 59 -12.42 -15.09 -1.65
C ALA A 59 -11.74 -15.41 -0.31
N LEU A 60 -10.79 -14.58 0.12
CA LEU A 60 -10.13 -14.69 1.42
C LEU A 60 -11.11 -14.46 2.57
N VAL A 61 -12.00 -13.48 2.49
CA VAL A 61 -13.01 -13.23 3.53
C VAL A 61 -13.99 -14.40 3.69
N VAL A 62 -14.53 -14.91 2.57
CA VAL A 62 -15.56 -15.96 2.57
C VAL A 62 -15.00 -17.30 3.03
N ARG A 63 -13.78 -17.66 2.58
CA ARG A 63 -13.19 -18.97 2.86
C ARG A 63 -12.25 -18.94 4.06
N GLY A 64 -11.56 -17.82 4.28
CA GLY A 64 -10.44 -17.73 5.23
C GLY A 64 -10.83 -17.95 6.68
N ARG A 65 -12.09 -17.77 7.09
CA ARG A 65 -12.54 -18.07 8.46
C ARG A 65 -12.77 -19.56 8.73
N ARG A 66 -12.69 -20.41 7.70
CA ARG A 66 -13.05 -21.84 7.75
C ARG A 66 -11.90 -22.77 7.39
N ILE A 67 -10.69 -22.23 7.22
CA ILE A 67 -9.51 -23.03 6.88
C ILE A 67 -8.76 -23.44 8.15
N ASP A 68 -8.00 -24.53 8.05
CA ASP A 68 -7.14 -25.01 9.14
C ASP A 68 -5.92 -24.09 9.36
N THR A 69 -5.24 -24.33 10.48
CA THR A 69 -4.05 -23.57 10.91
C THR A 69 -2.90 -23.62 9.89
N GLU A 70 -2.72 -24.74 9.18
CA GLU A 70 -1.65 -24.88 8.19
C GLU A 70 -1.90 -23.99 6.97
N ARG A 71 -3.14 -23.95 6.48
CA ARG A 71 -3.55 -23.07 5.38
C ARG A 71 -3.48 -21.60 5.78
N HIS A 72 -3.83 -21.24 7.01
CA HIS A 72 -3.60 -19.88 7.53
C HIS A 72 -2.12 -19.52 7.48
N ALA A 73 -1.24 -20.40 7.98
CA ALA A 73 0.19 -20.16 7.95
C ALA A 73 0.73 -20.06 6.51
N ALA A 74 0.23 -20.89 5.59
CA ALA A 74 0.59 -20.82 4.18
C ALA A 74 0.18 -19.49 3.54
N ILE A 75 -1.05 -19.02 3.76
CA ILE A 75 -1.51 -17.72 3.26
C ILE A 75 -0.62 -16.59 3.79
N ARG A 76 -0.33 -16.57 5.09
CA ARG A 76 0.55 -15.56 5.69
C ARG A 76 1.93 -15.55 5.07
N ARG A 77 2.55 -16.72 4.90
CA ARG A 77 3.87 -16.85 4.26
C ARG A 77 3.85 -16.41 2.80
N THR A 78 2.82 -16.79 2.05
CA THR A 78 2.66 -16.39 0.64
C THR A 78 2.50 -14.88 0.51
N LEU A 79 1.62 -14.26 1.30
CA LEU A 79 1.43 -12.80 1.27
C LEU A 79 2.71 -12.05 1.64
N ALA A 80 3.42 -12.49 2.68
CA ALA A 80 4.70 -11.91 3.08
C ALA A 80 5.77 -12.06 1.99
N ALA A 81 5.88 -13.24 1.37
CA ALA A 81 6.83 -13.49 0.30
C ALA A 81 6.52 -12.65 -0.94
N LEU A 82 5.25 -12.51 -1.34
CA LEU A 82 4.85 -11.70 -2.48
C LEU A 82 5.13 -10.21 -2.24
N LEU A 83 4.86 -9.71 -1.04
CA LEU A 83 5.17 -8.33 -0.65
C LEU A 83 6.67 -8.03 -0.77
N VAL A 84 7.50 -8.86 -0.14
CA VAL A 84 8.96 -8.69 -0.17
C VAL A 84 9.51 -8.86 -1.58
N LEU A 85 9.05 -9.87 -2.33
CA LEU A 85 9.48 -10.09 -3.70
C LEU A 85 9.15 -8.90 -4.60
N ASN A 86 7.92 -8.37 -4.50
CA ASN A 86 7.49 -7.23 -5.31
C ASN A 86 8.31 -5.96 -5.01
N GLU A 87 8.63 -5.71 -3.73
CA GLU A 87 9.49 -4.59 -3.32
C GLU A 87 10.93 -4.78 -3.81
N VAL A 88 11.50 -5.97 -3.63
CA VAL A 88 12.85 -6.29 -4.11
C VAL A 88 12.94 -6.10 -5.62
N LEU A 89 11.94 -6.58 -6.38
CA LEU A 89 11.90 -6.39 -7.83
C LEU A 89 11.86 -4.92 -8.23
N TRP A 90 11.17 -4.07 -7.48
CA TRP A 90 11.19 -2.62 -7.71
C TRP A 90 12.58 -2.02 -7.50
N HIS A 91 13.28 -2.41 -6.43
CA HIS A 91 14.66 -1.97 -6.22
C HIS A 91 15.63 -2.49 -7.29
N VAL A 92 15.47 -3.75 -7.70
CA VAL A 92 16.28 -4.34 -8.79
C VAL A 92 16.05 -3.57 -10.08
N TRP A 93 14.79 -3.29 -10.43
CA TRP A 93 14.45 -2.48 -11.60
C TRP A 93 15.10 -1.11 -11.57
N ALA A 94 14.99 -0.38 -10.45
CA ALA A 94 15.59 0.94 -10.32
C ALA A 94 17.13 0.90 -10.42
N ALA A 95 17.76 -0.16 -9.89
CA ALA A 95 19.19 -0.35 -9.97
C ALA A 95 19.65 -0.72 -11.40
N THR A 96 18.89 -1.54 -12.12
CA THR A 96 19.24 -1.96 -13.50
C THR A 96 19.01 -0.86 -14.53
N GLU A 97 18.07 0.04 -14.28
CA GLU A 97 17.77 1.18 -15.14
C GLU A 97 18.52 2.46 -14.70
N ASP A 98 19.52 2.33 -13.82
CA ASP A 98 20.37 3.44 -13.34
C ASP A 98 19.62 4.65 -12.76
N VAL A 99 18.43 4.43 -12.20
CA VAL A 99 17.60 5.45 -11.52
C VAL A 99 17.55 5.32 -10.01
N TYR A 100 18.37 4.43 -9.45
CA TYR A 100 18.43 4.22 -8.01
C TYR A 100 19.11 5.40 -7.31
N THR A 101 18.35 6.12 -6.47
CA THR A 101 18.89 7.16 -5.58
C THR A 101 18.39 6.96 -4.16
N ILE A 102 19.16 7.43 -3.17
CA ILE A 102 18.70 7.42 -1.76
C ILE A 102 17.55 8.40 -1.52
N GLN A 103 17.28 9.31 -2.46
CA GLN A 103 16.21 10.29 -2.38
C GLN A 103 14.86 9.72 -2.83
N GLU A 104 14.87 8.68 -3.66
CA GLU A 104 13.66 8.05 -4.20
C GLU A 104 13.45 6.62 -3.71
N MET A 105 14.52 5.87 -3.40
CA MET A 105 14.44 4.43 -3.17
C MET A 105 14.46 3.97 -1.72
N LEU A 106 14.71 4.82 -0.72
CA LEU A 106 14.52 4.41 0.68
C LEU A 106 13.03 4.09 0.94
N PRO A 107 12.71 3.08 1.77
CA PRO A 107 11.34 2.64 2.02
C PRO A 107 10.62 3.58 3.01
N LEU A 108 10.56 4.87 2.67
CA LEU A 108 10.06 5.95 3.53
C LEU A 108 8.72 6.51 3.05
N HIS A 109 8.30 6.20 1.83
CA HIS A 109 6.91 6.38 1.43
C HIS A 109 6.00 5.43 2.22
N LEU A 110 4.77 5.88 2.46
CA LEU A 110 3.82 5.16 3.30
C LEU A 110 3.54 3.74 2.78
N CYS A 111 3.41 3.55 1.47
CA CYS A 111 3.22 2.24 0.87
C CYS A 111 4.42 1.31 1.10
N SER A 112 5.64 1.79 0.84
CA SER A 112 6.88 1.02 1.01
C SER A 112 7.08 0.59 2.45
N VAL A 113 6.93 1.50 3.42
CA VAL A 113 7.02 1.11 4.83
C VAL A 113 5.89 0.15 5.24
N MET A 114 4.68 0.30 4.69
CA MET A 114 3.58 -0.64 4.93
C MET A 114 3.85 -2.02 4.32
N VAL A 115 4.56 -2.14 3.20
CA VAL A 115 4.98 -3.43 2.63
C VAL A 115 5.85 -4.19 3.62
N TRP A 116 6.90 -3.54 4.14
CA TRP A 116 7.81 -4.14 5.11
C TRP A 116 7.13 -4.48 6.44
N LEU A 117 6.32 -3.55 6.98
CA LEU A 117 5.59 -3.77 8.22
C LEU A 117 4.53 -4.87 8.07
N SER A 118 3.85 -4.95 6.93
CA SER A 118 2.90 -6.01 6.62
C SER A 118 3.58 -7.38 6.55
N ALA A 119 4.70 -7.48 5.82
CA ALA A 119 5.47 -8.72 5.74
C ALA A 119 5.97 -9.16 7.14
N TYR A 120 6.48 -8.21 7.93
CA TYR A 120 6.92 -8.49 9.30
C TYR A 120 5.76 -8.95 10.19
N ALA A 121 4.60 -8.29 10.14
CA ALA A 121 3.42 -8.64 10.93
C ALA A 121 2.83 -10.01 10.59
N LEU A 122 2.94 -10.42 9.31
CA LEU A 122 2.54 -11.75 8.85
C LEU A 122 3.47 -12.85 9.36
N VAL A 123 4.69 -12.53 9.77
CA VAL A 123 5.60 -13.47 10.45
C VAL A 123 5.49 -13.37 11.98
N ARG A 124 5.39 -12.15 12.51
CA ARG A 124 5.34 -11.82 13.94
C ARG A 124 4.12 -10.93 14.22
N PRO A 125 2.94 -11.53 14.46
CA PRO A 125 1.73 -10.76 14.66
C PRO A 125 1.79 -9.96 15.96
N ASN A 126 1.37 -8.70 15.90
CA ASN A 126 1.22 -7.82 17.04
C ASN A 126 0.03 -6.88 16.77
N GLN A 127 -0.75 -6.58 17.81
CA GLN A 127 -1.86 -5.65 17.76
C GLN A 127 -1.47 -4.30 17.14
N HIS A 128 -0.31 -3.73 17.48
CA HIS A 128 0.11 -2.44 16.91
C HIS A 128 0.43 -2.49 15.42
N LEU A 129 0.96 -3.62 14.93
CA LEU A 129 1.19 -3.77 13.49
C LEU A 129 -0.14 -3.93 12.74
N TYR A 130 -1.09 -4.65 13.32
CA TYR A 130 -2.42 -4.83 12.75
C TYR A 130 -3.19 -3.52 12.69
N GLU A 131 -2.99 -2.64 13.68
CA GLU A 131 -3.46 -1.26 13.66
C GLU A 131 -2.96 -0.54 12.41
N LEU A 132 -1.64 -0.55 12.17
CA LEU A 132 -1.04 0.12 11.02
C LEU A 132 -1.51 -0.48 9.68
N MET A 133 -1.52 -1.80 9.55
CA MET A 133 -1.95 -2.51 8.34
C MET A 133 -3.40 -2.21 8.00
N TYR A 134 -4.28 -2.18 9.00
CA TYR A 134 -5.69 -1.88 8.75
C TYR A 134 -5.89 -0.41 8.45
N PHE A 135 -5.39 0.48 9.30
CA PHE A 135 -5.71 1.90 9.18
C PHE A 135 -4.91 2.60 8.08
N LEU A 136 -3.59 2.48 8.08
CA LEU A 136 -2.73 3.13 7.09
C LEU A 136 -2.61 2.29 5.83
N GLY A 137 -2.48 0.96 5.98
CA GLY A 137 -2.38 0.04 4.86
C GLY A 137 -3.63 0.08 3.97
N VAL A 138 -4.84 -0.05 4.54
CA VAL A 138 -6.09 0.00 3.74
C VAL A 138 -6.34 1.41 3.20
N ALA A 139 -6.27 2.47 4.02
CA ALA A 139 -6.54 3.82 3.55
C ALA A 139 -5.58 4.24 2.42
N GLY A 140 -4.28 4.01 2.62
CA GLY A 140 -3.24 4.35 1.64
C GLY A 140 -3.33 3.50 0.38
N SER A 141 -3.55 2.19 0.50
CA SER A 141 -3.68 1.31 -0.67
C SER A 141 -4.93 1.59 -1.49
N VAL A 142 -6.07 1.92 -0.86
CA VAL A 142 -7.28 2.33 -1.61
C VAL A 142 -7.02 3.60 -2.40
N GLN A 143 -6.38 4.61 -1.80
CA GLN A 143 -6.03 5.84 -2.52
C GLN A 143 -5.06 5.55 -3.67
N ALA A 144 -4.03 4.74 -3.44
CA ALA A 144 -3.05 4.40 -4.47
C ALA A 144 -3.60 3.46 -5.56
N LEU A 145 -4.61 2.64 -5.28
CA LEU A 145 -5.31 1.84 -6.29
C LEU A 145 -6.32 2.68 -7.08
N LEU A 146 -6.89 3.73 -6.51
CA LEU A 146 -7.83 4.59 -7.21
C LEU A 146 -7.14 5.68 -8.04
N THR A 147 -5.99 6.15 -7.59
CA THR A 147 -5.16 7.16 -8.25
C THR A 147 -3.69 6.74 -8.21
N PRO A 148 -3.32 5.68 -8.95
CA PRO A 148 -1.96 5.15 -8.95
C PRO A 148 -0.98 6.08 -9.65
N ASP A 149 0.23 6.14 -9.12
CA ASP A 149 1.36 6.85 -9.73
C ASP A 149 2.16 5.91 -10.63
N ALA A 150 1.54 5.51 -11.75
CA ALA A 150 2.18 4.67 -12.77
C ALA A 150 2.83 5.49 -13.90
N GLY A 151 2.60 6.81 -13.93
CA GLY A 151 3.20 7.73 -14.90
C GLY A 151 3.01 7.28 -16.36
N ILE A 152 4.12 7.23 -17.10
CA ILE A 152 4.16 6.80 -18.50
C ILE A 152 4.05 5.28 -18.67
N PHE A 153 4.06 4.49 -17.60
CA PHE A 153 4.14 3.04 -17.68
C PHE A 153 2.74 2.42 -17.67
N GLY A 154 2.15 2.22 -18.84
CA GLY A 154 0.90 1.46 -18.99
C GLY A 154 1.10 -0.05 -18.99
N PHE A 155 -0.01 -0.80 -19.05
CA PHE A 155 0.06 -2.26 -19.18
C PHE A 155 0.66 -2.65 -20.54
N PRO A 156 1.57 -3.65 -20.61
CA PRO A 156 1.95 -4.62 -19.58
C PRO A 156 3.25 -4.28 -18.82
N HIS A 157 3.69 -3.02 -18.78
CA HIS A 157 4.98 -2.65 -18.21
C HIS A 157 5.14 -3.10 -16.75
N PHE A 158 6.36 -3.45 -16.35
CA PHE A 158 6.71 -3.91 -15.01
C PHE A 158 6.26 -2.92 -13.94
N ARG A 159 6.51 -1.62 -14.11
CA ARG A 159 6.10 -0.57 -13.15
C ARG A 159 4.58 -0.51 -12.95
N PHE A 160 3.78 -0.73 -13.99
CA PHE A 160 2.32 -0.84 -13.86
C PHE A 160 1.99 -2.02 -12.94
N LEU A 161 2.48 -3.22 -13.27
CA LEU A 161 2.18 -4.43 -12.51
C LEU A 161 2.69 -4.34 -11.07
N GLN A 162 3.92 -3.88 -10.87
CA GLN A 162 4.57 -3.75 -9.57
C GLN A 162 3.79 -2.80 -8.65
N THR A 163 3.36 -1.65 -9.16
CA THR A 163 2.56 -0.66 -8.42
C THR A 163 1.22 -1.27 -8.00
N MET A 164 0.52 -1.89 -8.95
CA MET A 164 -0.78 -2.53 -8.71
C MET A 164 -0.70 -3.70 -7.73
N ILE A 165 0.31 -4.56 -7.87
CA ILE A 165 0.56 -5.70 -6.99
C ILE A 165 0.91 -5.21 -5.59
N SER A 166 1.78 -4.20 -5.46
CA SER A 166 2.17 -3.64 -4.16
C SER A 166 0.94 -3.16 -3.39
N HIS A 167 0.16 -2.24 -3.98
CA HIS A 167 -1.00 -1.66 -3.32
C HIS A 167 -2.12 -2.69 -3.11
N GLY A 168 -2.33 -3.58 -4.08
CA GLY A 168 -3.28 -4.68 -3.96
C GLY A 168 -2.96 -5.63 -2.80
N LEU A 169 -1.68 -6.01 -2.63
CA LEU A 169 -1.26 -6.87 -1.53
C LEU A 169 -1.40 -6.20 -0.17
N VAL A 170 -0.98 -4.93 -0.04
CA VAL A 170 -1.14 -4.17 1.21
C VAL A 170 -2.63 -4.04 1.58
N PHE A 171 -3.49 -3.77 0.59
CA PHE A 171 -4.95 -3.75 0.78
C PHE A 171 -5.47 -5.11 1.29
N ILE A 172 -5.14 -6.19 0.57
CA ILE A 172 -5.55 -7.56 0.90
C ILE A 172 -5.13 -7.92 2.32
N VAL A 173 -3.91 -7.56 2.71
CA VAL A 173 -3.38 -7.84 4.04
C VAL A 173 -4.15 -7.08 5.13
N GLY A 174 -4.46 -5.80 4.92
CA GLY A 174 -5.29 -5.03 5.84
C GLY A 174 -6.70 -5.59 6.01
N ILE A 175 -7.31 -6.07 4.93
CA ILE A 175 -8.62 -6.77 4.98
C ILE A 175 -8.49 -8.12 5.69
N TYR A 176 -7.43 -8.87 5.40
CA TYR A 176 -7.19 -10.20 5.96
C TYR A 176 -7.10 -10.17 7.49
N VAL A 177 -6.32 -9.26 8.08
CA VAL A 177 -6.16 -9.20 9.54
C VAL A 177 -7.47 -8.91 10.27
N VAL A 178 -8.35 -8.09 9.70
CA VAL A 178 -9.66 -7.76 10.32
C VAL A 178 -10.70 -8.85 10.06
N ALA A 179 -10.87 -9.26 8.82
CA ALA A 179 -11.99 -10.11 8.42
C ALA A 179 -11.72 -11.60 8.69
N VAL A 180 -10.46 -12.03 8.55
CA VAL A 180 -10.06 -13.43 8.71
C VAL A 180 -9.46 -13.67 10.09
N GLU A 181 -8.44 -12.90 10.48
CA GLU A 181 -7.75 -13.11 11.76
C GLU A 181 -8.46 -12.48 12.97
N GLY A 182 -9.53 -11.74 12.72
CA GLY A 182 -10.41 -11.28 13.79
C GLY A 182 -9.91 -10.06 14.56
N TYR A 183 -8.90 -9.34 14.05
CA TYR A 183 -8.49 -8.05 14.62
C TYR A 183 -9.68 -7.06 14.68
N ARG A 184 -9.82 -6.34 15.80
CA ARG A 184 -10.91 -5.39 16.03
C ARG A 184 -10.34 -4.01 16.39
N PRO A 185 -10.45 -3.03 15.49
CA PRO A 185 -10.04 -1.66 15.75
C PRO A 185 -10.73 -1.03 16.97
N THR A 186 -9.99 -0.25 17.75
CA THR A 186 -10.51 0.49 18.92
C THR A 186 -10.37 2.01 18.72
N ARG A 187 -11.04 2.80 19.56
CA ARG A 187 -10.83 4.27 19.55
C ARG A 187 -9.38 4.63 19.87
N GLN A 188 -8.77 3.89 20.79
CA GLN A 188 -7.37 4.07 21.14
C GLN A 188 -6.44 3.70 19.98
N SER A 189 -6.82 2.73 19.14
CA SER A 189 -6.11 2.40 17.91
C SER A 189 -6.06 3.58 16.94
N VAL A 190 -7.19 4.29 16.75
CA VAL A 190 -7.24 5.50 15.90
C VAL A 190 -6.25 6.55 16.40
N VAL A 191 -6.26 6.84 17.70
CA VAL A 191 -5.34 7.84 18.30
C VAL A 191 -3.89 7.40 18.15
N ARG A 192 -3.56 6.14 18.46
CA ARG A 192 -2.19 5.61 18.31
C ARG A 192 -1.69 5.70 16.89
N VAL A 193 -2.50 5.30 15.91
CA VAL A 193 -2.11 5.34 14.50
C VAL A 193 -1.95 6.78 14.02
N PHE A 194 -2.85 7.68 14.40
CA PHE A 194 -2.77 9.09 14.02
C PHE A 194 -1.51 9.76 14.58
N LEU A 195 -1.22 9.56 15.87
CA LEU A 195 -0.01 10.08 16.51
C LEU A 195 1.26 9.42 15.93
N GLY A 196 1.22 8.12 15.68
CA GLY A 196 2.32 7.39 15.05
C GLY A 196 2.62 7.87 13.63
N LEU A 197 1.59 8.13 12.82
CA LEU A 197 1.73 8.70 11.49
C LEU A 197 2.37 10.09 11.54
N ASN A 198 1.92 10.95 12.45
CA ASN A 198 2.48 12.30 12.63
C ASN A 198 3.94 12.26 13.08
N LEU A 199 4.28 11.40 14.06
CA LEU A 199 5.66 11.22 14.51
C LEU A 199 6.56 10.69 13.39
N TYR A 200 6.04 9.75 12.61
CA TYR A 200 6.74 9.22 11.44
C TYR A 200 6.96 10.29 10.37
N ALA A 201 5.91 11.05 10.02
CA ALA A 201 5.99 12.14 9.05
C ALA A 201 6.98 13.23 9.49
N LEU A 202 7.04 13.55 10.79
CA LEU A 202 8.04 14.48 11.34
C LEU A 202 9.45 13.93 11.16
N ALA A 203 9.70 12.67 11.55
CA ALA A 203 11.01 12.05 11.42
C ALA A 203 11.48 11.99 9.95
N VAL A 204 10.58 11.60 9.05
CA VAL A 204 10.83 11.58 7.60
C VAL A 204 11.05 12.99 7.06
N GLY A 205 10.30 13.98 7.53
CA GLY A 205 10.46 15.38 7.10
C GLY A 205 11.82 15.98 7.49
N LEU A 206 12.35 15.60 8.65
CA LEU A 206 13.71 15.96 9.07
C LEU A 206 14.76 15.26 8.21
N LEU A 207 14.57 13.97 7.92
CA LEU A 207 15.47 13.21 7.05
C LEU A 207 15.48 13.77 5.63
N ASN A 208 14.31 14.10 5.09
CA ASN A 208 14.15 14.76 3.79
C ASN A 208 14.97 16.03 3.70
N ALA A 209 14.91 16.90 4.72
CA ALA A 209 15.70 18.12 4.78
C ALA A 209 17.22 17.83 4.82
N ALA A 210 17.63 16.72 5.45
CA ALA A 210 19.04 16.34 5.57
C ALA A 210 19.63 15.76 4.26
N ILE A 211 18.85 14.99 3.50
CA ILE A 211 19.33 14.28 2.29
C ILE A 211 18.82 14.88 0.98
N GLY A 212 18.03 15.95 1.04
CA GLY A 212 17.44 16.60 -0.13
C GLY A 212 16.36 15.77 -0.83
N SER A 213 15.64 14.92 -0.09
CA SER A 213 14.53 14.10 -0.61
C SER A 213 13.17 14.70 -0.28
N ASN A 214 12.09 14.08 -0.78
CA ASN A 214 10.72 14.49 -0.48
C ASN A 214 9.78 13.29 -0.27
N TYR A 215 10.19 12.34 0.56
CA TYR A 215 9.35 11.22 0.99
C TYR A 215 8.08 11.72 1.68
N LEU A 216 6.99 10.97 1.49
CA LEU A 216 5.63 11.33 1.95
C LEU A 216 5.10 12.67 1.41
N TYR A 217 5.87 13.39 0.58
CA TYR A 217 5.58 14.74 0.11
C TYR A 217 5.31 15.72 1.25
N VAL A 218 6.10 15.65 2.34
CA VAL A 218 5.95 16.53 3.52
C VAL A 218 6.87 17.76 3.49
N ASN A 219 7.88 17.79 2.60
CA ASN A 219 8.80 18.94 2.41
C ASN A 219 8.47 19.75 1.15
N GLY A 220 7.47 19.33 0.40
CA GLY A 220 7.03 19.98 -0.83
C GLY A 220 6.04 19.11 -1.59
N ARG A 221 5.44 19.68 -2.63
CA ARG A 221 4.52 18.93 -3.51
C ARG A 221 5.28 17.88 -4.33
N PRO A 222 4.62 16.79 -4.75
CA PRO A 222 5.20 15.90 -5.75
C PRO A 222 5.52 16.67 -7.04
N PRO A 223 6.52 16.23 -7.83
CA PRO A 223 6.85 16.83 -9.12
C PRO A 223 5.80 16.51 -10.21
N THR A 224 4.95 15.51 -9.97
CA THR A 224 3.87 15.09 -10.87
C THR A 224 2.54 15.71 -10.43
N PRO A 225 1.60 15.97 -11.37
CA PRO A 225 0.27 16.46 -11.04
C PRO A 225 -0.43 15.56 -10.02
N SER A 226 -0.94 16.15 -8.95
CA SER A 226 -1.58 15.42 -7.86
C SER A 226 -2.75 16.18 -7.23
N VAL A 227 -3.51 15.49 -6.37
CA VAL A 227 -4.58 16.14 -5.58
C VAL A 227 -4.03 17.22 -4.65
N ILE A 228 -2.75 17.15 -4.28
CA ILE A 228 -2.08 18.16 -3.45
C ILE A 228 -2.00 19.51 -4.18
N ASP A 229 -2.02 19.53 -5.52
CA ASP A 229 -1.97 20.76 -6.30
C ASP A 229 -3.25 21.61 -6.15
N LEU A 230 -4.35 20.97 -5.77
CA LEU A 230 -5.63 21.62 -5.48
C LEU A 230 -5.67 22.27 -4.08
N MET A 231 -4.65 22.03 -3.25
CA MET A 231 -4.56 22.51 -1.87
C MET A 231 -3.69 23.78 -1.78
N PRO A 232 -3.67 24.49 -0.64
CA PRO A 232 -2.79 25.66 -0.43
C PRO A 232 -1.29 25.34 -0.56
N ALA A 233 -0.45 26.38 -0.64
CA ALA A 233 1.00 26.22 -0.72
C ALA A 233 1.59 25.54 0.53
N TRP A 234 2.77 24.92 0.40
CA TRP A 234 3.52 24.39 1.55
C TRP A 234 3.77 25.52 2.58
N PRO A 235 3.63 25.28 3.89
CA PRO A 235 3.30 24.02 4.56
C PRO A 235 1.79 23.79 4.79
N TRP A 236 0.91 24.68 4.32
CA TRP A 236 -0.50 24.70 4.71
C TRP A 236 -1.31 23.50 4.22
N TYR A 237 -0.97 22.89 3.07
CA TYR A 237 -1.65 21.66 2.63
C TYR A 237 -1.44 20.49 3.59
N LEU A 238 -0.40 20.49 4.44
CA LEU A 238 -0.18 19.44 5.43
C LEU A 238 -1.36 19.36 6.40
N LEU A 239 -1.95 20.50 6.78
CA LEU A 239 -3.16 20.52 7.62
C LEU A 239 -4.36 19.87 6.93
N TYR A 240 -4.48 20.01 5.61
CA TYR A 240 -5.52 19.34 4.84
C TYR A 240 -5.29 17.83 4.79
N LEU A 241 -4.04 17.40 4.63
CA LEU A 241 -3.67 15.98 4.70
C LEU A 241 -3.97 15.39 6.08
N GLU A 242 -3.73 16.12 7.17
CA GLU A 242 -4.09 15.69 8.53
C GLU A 242 -5.60 15.50 8.69
N VAL A 243 -6.41 16.44 8.20
CA VAL A 243 -7.88 16.34 8.23
C VAL A 243 -8.37 15.15 7.41
N ILE A 244 -7.81 14.93 6.22
CA ILE A 244 -8.13 13.79 5.36
C ILE A 244 -7.75 12.49 6.05
N ALA A 245 -6.53 12.40 6.60
CA ALA A 245 -6.05 11.23 7.33
C ALA A 245 -6.98 10.90 8.50
N LEU A 246 -7.30 11.87 9.35
CA LEU A 246 -8.21 11.68 10.48
C LEU A 246 -9.62 11.24 10.02
N GLY A 247 -10.12 11.84 8.93
CA GLY A 247 -11.40 11.46 8.32
C GLY A 247 -11.41 10.01 7.84
N LEU A 248 -10.34 9.56 7.16
CA LEU A 248 -10.19 8.17 6.70
C LEU A 248 -10.06 7.18 7.86
N LEU A 249 -9.29 7.53 8.89
CA LEU A 249 -9.18 6.71 10.10
C LEU A 249 -10.54 6.57 10.80
N ALA A 250 -11.30 7.65 10.93
CA ALA A 250 -12.64 7.64 11.51
C ALA A 250 -13.61 6.78 10.66
N LEU A 251 -13.54 6.91 9.33
CA LEU A 251 -14.34 6.12 8.39
C LEU A 251 -14.06 4.61 8.53
N LEU A 252 -12.79 4.22 8.61
CA LEU A 252 -12.39 2.82 8.82
C LEU A 252 -12.76 2.31 10.22
N TYR A 253 -12.80 3.16 11.23
CA TYR A 253 -13.25 2.78 12.57
C TYR A 253 -14.77 2.63 12.69
N LEU A 254 -15.55 3.36 11.88
CA LEU A 254 -17.01 3.45 11.99
C LEU A 254 -17.73 2.08 12.06
N PRO A 255 -17.40 1.05 11.27
CA PRO A 255 -18.04 -0.27 11.34
C PRO A 255 -17.83 -1.02 12.67
N PHE A 256 -16.90 -0.55 13.51
CA PHE A 256 -16.57 -1.13 14.81
C PHE A 256 -17.06 -0.27 15.97
N ALA A 257 -17.56 0.94 15.70
CA ALA A 257 -18.12 1.81 16.73
C ALA A 257 -19.32 1.12 17.41
N GLY A 258 -19.29 1.06 18.75
CA GLY A 258 -20.37 0.46 19.56
C GLY A 258 -20.32 -1.06 19.73
N ARG A 259 -19.39 -1.77 19.08
CA ARG A 259 -19.12 -3.17 19.38
C ARG A 259 -18.16 -3.24 20.57
N LYS A 260 -18.52 -3.96 21.65
CA LYS A 260 -17.58 -4.23 22.75
C LYS A 260 -16.37 -4.99 22.18
N SER A 261 -15.17 -4.43 22.29
CA SER A 261 -13.96 -5.20 22.02
C SER A 261 -13.99 -6.42 22.95
N PRO A 262 -13.78 -7.65 22.44
CA PRO A 262 -13.48 -8.75 23.35
C PRO A 262 -12.25 -8.29 24.15
N ALA A 263 -12.35 -8.35 25.48
CA ALA A 263 -11.19 -8.11 26.32
C ALA A 263 -10.08 -9.01 25.79
N VAL A 264 -8.94 -8.42 25.45
CA VAL A 264 -7.73 -9.18 25.22
C VAL A 264 -7.41 -9.80 26.57
N GLU A 265 -7.83 -11.03 26.77
CA GLU A 265 -7.38 -11.86 27.88
C GLU A 265 -5.87 -11.92 27.74
N GLN A 266 -5.19 -11.16 28.60
CA GLN A 266 -3.74 -11.11 28.63
C GLN A 266 -3.26 -12.52 28.96
N ALA A 267 -2.69 -13.19 27.95
CA ALA A 267 -1.97 -14.43 28.16
C ALA A 267 -0.81 -14.14 29.13
N GLY A 268 -0.98 -14.48 30.40
CA GLY A 268 0.02 -14.18 31.41
C GLY A 268 -0.43 -14.32 32.85
N GLU A 269 -1.08 -15.42 33.23
CA GLU A 269 -0.96 -15.93 34.61
C GLU A 269 -1.10 -17.46 34.59
N PRO A 270 -0.01 -18.22 34.86
CA PRO A 270 -0.15 -19.64 35.16
C PRO A 270 -0.70 -19.75 36.58
N THR A 271 -2.00 -19.97 36.73
CA THR A 271 -2.53 -20.43 38.01
C THR A 271 -1.98 -21.83 38.25
N ALA A 272 -0.98 -21.89 39.12
CA ALA A 272 -0.37 -23.10 39.61
C ALA A 272 -1.41 -24.06 40.19
N SER A 273 -1.30 -25.31 39.76
CA SER A 273 -1.42 -26.53 40.56
C SER A 273 -2.09 -26.39 41.94
N THR A 274 -3.26 -27.01 42.07
CA THR A 274 -3.50 -27.95 43.18
C THR A 274 -4.21 -29.17 42.63
N ALA A 275 -3.41 -30.19 42.31
CA ALA A 275 -3.83 -31.57 42.45
C ALA A 275 -3.82 -31.93 43.93
N VAL A 276 -4.97 -32.33 44.47
CA VAL A 276 -5.14 -33.22 45.63
C VAL A 276 -6.36 -34.06 45.26
N VAL A 277 -6.17 -35.24 44.67
CA VAL A 277 -6.03 -36.54 45.35
C VAL A 277 -7.23 -36.87 46.23
N ASN A 278 -7.86 -37.99 45.87
CA ASN A 278 -8.94 -38.71 46.53
C ASN A 278 -8.90 -38.69 48.07
N ASP A 279 -10.09 -38.57 48.67
CA ASP A 279 -10.72 -39.61 49.49
C ASP A 279 -12.24 -39.49 49.42
#